data_AF-A0A7R7CQK5-F1
#
_entry.id   AF-A0A7R7CQK5-F1
#
_cell.length_a   1.000
_cell.length_b   1.000
_cell.length_c   1.000
_cell.angle_alpha   90.00
_cell.angle_beta   90.00
_cell.angle_gamma   90.00
#
_symmetry.space_group_name_H-M   'P 1'
#
loop_
_entity.id
_entity.type
_entity.pdbx_description
1 polymer ?
#
loop_
_entity_poly.entity_id
_entity_poly.type
_entity_poly.pdbx_seq_one_letter_code
_entity_poly.pdbx_strand_id
1 'polypeptide(L)'
;MTANCRQSMDTPANVVAAADAALASGQEVVSPRDGLETGDAEMTRMEAEIEAFWKRILLAGQFASDPLPQADFAFPDASNTGVPAGTVLAPYDGPFRIEANDVMIENKEIRQSIRVLGSNFVMKNCRLIYNDYFGVDLEGATSPTIQDCTLIGPGNRGRSSAPILGSGTFLRNDISGAENGIVLQAGKSVVKGNYIHDLESGVGDEGHYDGISVQGAQNDVLIEDNTIVGRDTSDIFIKNDFGDINNVRVNHNLLVGTPGFALYVDGRGPKGVITNVSVTNNRVKRGGYGFFSVDAAAPTFSGNVDADTGKAISVRAG
;
A
#
# COMPACT_ATOMS: atom_id res chain seq x y z
N MET A 1 -35.69 36.72 0.36
CA MET A 1 -34.46 36.36 1.10
C MET A 1 -34.31 34.84 1.01
N THR A 2 -33.88 34.35 -0.15
CA THR A 2 -32.52 33.85 -0.43
C THR A 2 -32.14 32.62 0.38
N ALA A 3 -32.54 31.46 -0.15
CA ALA A 3 -31.80 30.22 -0.03
C ALA A 3 -31.20 29.94 -1.43
N ASN A 4 -29.89 29.80 -1.53
CA ASN A 4 -29.24 29.38 -2.76
C ASN A 4 -28.08 28.43 -2.45
N CYS A 5 -27.86 27.53 -3.42
CA CYS A 5 -26.67 26.71 -3.64
C CYS A 5 -26.73 25.24 -3.20
N ARG A 6 -27.48 24.44 -3.97
CA ARG A 6 -27.02 23.12 -4.43
C ARG A 6 -27.31 23.01 -5.92
N GLN A 7 -26.26 23.16 -6.75
CA GLN A 7 -26.31 22.70 -8.14
C GLN A 7 -26.13 21.18 -8.12
N SER A 8 -27.19 20.48 -8.52
CA SER A 8 -27.15 19.07 -8.89
C SER A 8 -26.54 18.94 -10.28
N MET A 9 -25.65 17.97 -10.43
CA MET A 9 -24.98 17.59 -11.67
C MET A 9 -26.01 17.13 -12.72
N ASP A 10 -25.94 17.71 -13.91
CA ASP A 10 -26.66 17.28 -15.10
C ASP A 10 -26.14 15.92 -15.58
N THR A 11 -27.06 15.03 -15.97
CA THR A 11 -26.77 13.69 -16.47
C THR A 11 -26.54 13.68 -17.99
N PRO A 12 -25.77 12.70 -18.54
CA PRO A 12 -25.32 12.68 -19.94
C PRO A 12 -26.41 12.58 -21.03
N ALA A 13 -27.68 12.45 -20.66
CA ALA A 13 -28.79 12.22 -21.59
C ALA A 13 -29.26 13.48 -22.35
N ASN A 14 -28.94 14.69 -21.86
CA ASN A 14 -29.46 15.94 -22.43
C ASN A 14 -28.56 16.59 -23.50
N VAL A 15 -27.32 16.11 -23.68
CA VAL A 15 -26.38 16.69 -24.68
C VAL A 15 -26.63 16.09 -26.07
N VAL A 16 -27.16 14.88 -26.15
CA VAL A 16 -27.42 14.18 -27.42
C VAL A 16 -28.68 14.72 -28.12
N ALA A 17 -29.69 15.18 -27.37
CA ALA A 17 -30.94 15.68 -27.94
C ALA A 17 -30.83 17.08 -28.59
N ALA A 18 -29.79 17.87 -28.28
CA ALA A 18 -29.58 19.20 -28.86
C ALA A 18 -28.83 19.18 -30.21
N ALA A 19 -28.03 18.14 -30.46
CA ALA A 19 -27.26 17.99 -31.70
C ALA A 19 -28.14 17.51 -32.87
N ASP A 20 -29.15 16.68 -32.60
CA ASP A 20 -30.04 16.13 -33.64
C ASP A 20 -31.07 17.14 -34.18
N ALA A 21 -31.31 18.26 -33.48
CA ALA A 21 -32.24 19.31 -33.94
C ALA A 21 -31.59 20.33 -34.90
N ALA A 22 -30.26 20.45 -34.91
CA ALA A 22 -29.53 21.40 -35.77
C ALA A 22 -29.25 20.84 -37.18
N LEU A 23 -29.32 19.52 -37.37
CA LEU A 23 -29.11 18.84 -38.65
C LEU A 23 -30.37 18.71 -39.52
N ALA A 24 -31.53 19.18 -39.04
CA ALA A 24 -32.83 18.99 -39.70
C ALA A 24 -33.41 20.23 -40.43
N SER A 25 -32.72 21.38 -40.48
CA SER A 25 -33.31 22.64 -41.03
C SER A 25 -32.75 23.15 -42.37
N GLY A 26 -31.77 22.49 -42.98
CA GLY A 26 -31.48 22.62 -44.42
C GLY A 26 -31.35 24.04 -45.01
N GLN A 27 -30.82 25.02 -44.27
CA GLN A 27 -30.57 26.37 -44.83
C GLN A 27 -29.07 26.61 -45.03
N GLU A 28 -28.67 26.74 -46.30
CA GLU A 28 -27.36 27.25 -46.72
C GLU A 28 -27.22 28.74 -46.35
N VAL A 29 -26.09 29.10 -45.76
CA VAL A 29 -25.69 30.49 -45.48
C VAL A 29 -24.71 30.94 -46.56
N VAL A 30 -25.05 31.98 -47.32
CA VAL A 30 -24.12 32.67 -48.25
C VAL A 30 -23.70 34.03 -47.66
N SER A 31 -22.38 34.24 -47.63
CA SER A 31 -21.65 35.36 -47.01
C SER A 31 -21.87 36.74 -47.66
N PRO A 32 -21.43 37.82 -46.98
CA PRO A 32 -20.36 38.61 -47.60
C PRO A 32 -19.17 38.91 -46.68
N ARG A 33 -18.01 38.74 -47.32
CA ARG A 33 -16.63 39.17 -47.04
C ARG A 33 -16.50 40.50 -46.30
N ASP A 34 -15.69 40.50 -45.23
CA ASP A 34 -14.49 41.34 -45.07
C ASP A 34 -13.75 40.95 -43.77
N GLY A 35 -12.50 40.49 -43.89
CA GLY A 35 -11.63 40.13 -42.75
C GLY A 35 -10.72 38.90 -42.89
N LEU A 36 -10.51 38.37 -44.10
CA LEU A 36 -9.63 37.21 -44.35
C LEU A 36 -8.14 37.63 -44.35
N GLU A 37 -7.52 37.64 -43.19
CA GLU A 37 -6.04 37.56 -43.06
C GLU A 37 -5.54 36.65 -41.92
N THR A 38 -6.38 35.82 -41.28
CA THR A 38 -5.90 34.90 -40.21
C THR A 38 -6.39 33.45 -40.30
N GLY A 39 -7.17 33.08 -41.33
CA GLY A 39 -7.74 31.74 -41.46
C GLY A 39 -6.71 30.63 -41.74
N ASP A 40 -5.72 30.89 -42.59
CA ASP A 40 -4.77 29.84 -43.01
C ASP A 40 -3.78 29.48 -41.90
N ALA A 41 -3.36 30.45 -41.08
CA ALA A 41 -2.45 30.19 -39.97
C ALA A 41 -3.14 29.44 -38.83
N GLU A 42 -4.41 29.77 -38.53
CA GLU A 42 -5.20 29.05 -37.51
C GLU A 42 -5.61 27.65 -37.99
N MET A 43 -5.97 27.49 -39.27
CA MET A 43 -6.23 26.18 -39.88
C MET A 43 -4.98 25.31 -39.90
N THR A 44 -3.83 25.85 -40.30
CA THR A 44 -2.55 25.12 -40.30
C THR A 44 -2.15 24.69 -38.89
N ARG A 45 -2.41 25.55 -37.89
CA ARG A 45 -2.16 25.21 -36.48
C ARG A 45 -3.10 24.13 -35.98
N MET A 46 -4.39 24.20 -36.33
CA MET A 46 -5.38 23.22 -35.93
C MET A 46 -5.12 21.85 -36.60
N GLU A 47 -4.73 21.84 -37.87
CA GLU A 47 -4.29 20.63 -38.57
C GLU A 47 -3.03 20.03 -37.95
N ALA A 48 -2.04 20.87 -37.57
CA ALA A 48 -0.85 20.41 -36.87
C ALA A 48 -1.14 19.84 -35.47
N GLU A 49 -2.09 20.43 -34.73
CA GLU A 49 -2.52 19.96 -33.42
C GLU A 49 -3.33 18.65 -33.52
N ILE A 50 -4.17 18.49 -34.56
CA ILE A 50 -4.90 17.26 -34.87
C ILE A 50 -3.94 16.15 -35.32
N GLU A 51 -2.97 16.43 -36.18
CA GLU A 51 -1.92 15.48 -36.57
C GLU A 51 -1.04 15.08 -35.38
N ALA A 52 -0.70 16.01 -34.48
CA ALA A 52 0.01 15.70 -33.25
C ALA A 52 -0.83 14.84 -32.29
N PHE A 53 -2.14 15.06 -32.23
CA PHE A 53 -3.08 14.26 -31.45
C PHE A 53 -3.22 12.84 -32.02
N TRP A 54 -3.36 12.69 -33.34
CA TRP A 54 -3.40 11.38 -34.00
C TRP A 54 -2.07 10.65 -33.93
N LYS A 55 -0.92 11.31 -34.03
CA LYS A 55 0.38 10.69 -33.77
C LYS A 55 0.52 10.20 -32.33
N ARG A 56 0.00 10.94 -31.33
CA ARG A 56 -0.02 10.49 -29.93
C ARG A 56 -0.92 9.27 -29.72
N ILE A 57 -2.06 9.19 -30.43
CA ILE A 57 -2.96 8.03 -30.37
C ILE A 57 -2.40 6.83 -31.15
N LEU A 58 -1.75 7.05 -32.29
CA LEU A 58 -1.09 5.99 -33.08
C LEU A 58 0.17 5.45 -32.39
N LEU A 59 0.91 6.26 -31.62
CA LEU A 59 1.97 5.78 -30.72
C LEU A 59 1.42 5.00 -29.51
N ALA A 60 0.18 5.24 -29.08
CA ALA A 60 -0.46 4.50 -28.00
C ALA A 60 -1.08 3.16 -28.46
N GLY A 61 -1.19 2.92 -29.77
CA GLY A 61 -1.82 1.74 -30.37
C GLY A 61 -0.89 0.59 -30.73
N GLN A 62 0.40 0.66 -30.40
CA GLN A 62 1.41 -0.38 -30.72
C GLN A 62 1.95 -1.14 -29.51
N PHE A 63 1.21 -1.22 -28.41
CA PHE A 63 1.56 -2.11 -27.29
C PHE A 63 1.06 -3.54 -27.53
N ALA A 64 1.65 -4.18 -28.55
CA ALA A 64 1.82 -5.62 -28.58
C ALA A 64 3.30 -5.91 -28.29
N SER A 65 3.56 -6.48 -27.10
CA SER A 65 4.78 -7.17 -26.65
C SER A 65 6.08 -6.40 -26.35
N ASP A 66 6.13 -5.08 -26.38
CA ASP A 66 7.30 -4.38 -25.79
C ASP A 66 7.11 -4.18 -24.28
N PRO A 67 8.03 -4.68 -23.42
CA PRO A 67 7.98 -4.37 -22.00
C PRO A 67 8.09 -2.86 -21.83
N LEU A 68 7.18 -2.27 -21.06
CA LEU A 68 7.26 -0.87 -20.67
C LEU A 68 8.69 -0.59 -20.17
N PRO A 69 9.33 0.54 -20.53
CA PRO A 69 10.57 0.94 -19.90
C PRO A 69 10.31 1.03 -18.41
N GLN A 70 10.89 0.11 -17.64
CA GLN A 70 10.86 0.13 -16.19
C GLN A 70 11.68 1.34 -15.77
N ALA A 71 11.05 2.52 -15.71
CA ALA A 71 11.58 3.63 -14.95
C ALA A 71 11.82 3.11 -13.53
N ASP A 72 13.06 3.21 -13.06
CA ASP A 72 13.62 2.46 -11.94
C ASP A 72 12.79 2.61 -10.65
N PHE A 73 11.81 1.72 -10.48
CA PHE A 73 11.16 1.57 -9.20
C PHE A 73 12.19 0.99 -8.23
N ALA A 74 12.65 1.83 -7.30
CA ALA A 74 13.47 1.41 -6.17
C ALA A 74 12.54 0.89 -5.07
N PHE A 75 12.75 -0.36 -4.69
CA PHE A 75 12.08 -0.93 -3.53
C PHE A 75 12.44 -0.15 -2.25
N PRO A 76 11.58 -0.21 -1.22
CA PRO A 76 11.88 0.40 0.07
C PRO A 76 13.21 -0.05 0.65
N ASP A 77 13.99 0.91 1.12
CA ASP A 77 15.18 0.71 1.94
C ASP A 77 15.39 1.93 2.85
N ALA A 78 16.43 1.89 3.68
CA ALA A 78 16.75 2.97 4.61
C ALA A 78 16.98 4.35 3.96
N SER A 79 17.15 4.45 2.63
CA SER A 79 17.32 5.71 1.92
C SER A 79 15.99 6.38 1.54
N ASN A 80 14.89 5.62 1.47
CA ASN A 80 13.59 6.09 1.00
C ASN A 80 12.41 5.78 1.96
N THR A 81 12.68 5.16 3.11
CA THR A 81 11.72 4.96 4.21
C THR A 81 12.16 5.61 5.51
N GLY A 82 11.23 5.64 6.47
CA GLY A 82 11.49 6.16 7.80
C GLY A 82 11.40 7.68 7.87
N VAL A 83 12.02 8.26 8.89
CA VAL A 83 12.07 9.71 9.05
C VAL A 83 12.81 10.33 7.85
N PRO A 84 12.20 11.26 7.09
CA PRO A 84 12.84 11.84 5.93
C PRO A 84 14.15 12.54 6.28
N ALA A 85 15.17 12.36 5.45
CA ALA A 85 16.48 12.97 5.65
C ALA A 85 16.36 14.50 5.84
N GLY A 86 17.07 15.03 6.84
CA GLY A 86 17.02 16.46 7.19
C GLY A 86 15.86 16.87 8.11
N THR A 87 14.95 15.95 8.46
CA THR A 87 13.90 16.24 9.45
C THR A 87 14.53 16.51 10.83
N VAL A 88 14.17 17.64 11.43
CA VAL A 88 14.53 17.98 12.81
C VAL A 88 13.48 17.41 13.75
N LEU A 89 13.89 16.46 14.59
CA LEU A 89 13.00 15.84 15.58
C LEU A 89 13.09 16.56 16.93
N ALA A 90 11.95 16.99 17.44
CA ALA A 90 11.85 17.45 18.83
C ALA A 90 11.49 16.28 19.76
N PRO A 91 11.92 16.28 21.03
CA PRO A 91 11.42 15.32 22.00
C PRO A 91 9.88 15.35 22.07
N TYR A 92 9.27 14.18 22.23
CA TYR A 92 7.85 14.06 22.57
C TYR A 92 7.65 14.05 24.07
N ASP A 93 6.77 14.94 24.53
CA ASP A 93 6.37 15.15 25.93
C ASP A 93 4.86 15.03 26.14
N GLY A 94 4.13 14.61 25.10
CA GLY A 94 2.68 14.41 25.14
C GLY A 94 2.25 13.09 25.80
N PRO A 95 0.94 12.80 25.80
CA PRO A 95 0.41 11.57 26.39
C PRO A 95 0.80 10.33 25.59
N PHE A 96 1.04 9.22 26.30
CA PHE A 96 1.29 7.89 25.70
C PHE A 96 0.02 7.03 25.59
N ARG A 97 -1.10 7.53 26.10
CA ARG A 97 -2.43 6.98 25.89
C ARG A 97 -3.30 8.05 25.24
N ILE A 98 -3.70 7.81 24.00
CA ILE A 98 -4.36 8.79 23.14
C ILE A 98 -5.81 8.36 22.92
N GLU A 99 -6.73 8.96 23.67
CA GLU A 99 -8.17 8.71 23.55
C GLU A 99 -8.87 9.76 22.67
N ALA A 100 -8.26 10.92 22.48
CA ALA A 100 -8.80 11.97 21.65
C ALA A 100 -8.73 11.60 20.16
N ASN A 101 -9.76 11.98 19.41
CA ASN A 101 -9.80 11.87 17.95
C ASN A 101 -8.94 12.96 17.30
N ASP A 102 -8.60 12.76 16.03
CA ASP A 102 -7.95 13.75 15.16
C ASP A 102 -6.60 14.27 15.72
N VAL A 103 -5.88 13.40 16.45
CA VAL A 103 -4.58 13.71 17.02
C VAL A 103 -3.47 13.48 15.99
N MET A 104 -2.61 14.49 15.82
CA MET A 104 -1.41 14.44 14.99
C MET A 104 -0.16 14.50 15.86
N ILE A 105 0.73 13.52 15.72
CA ILE A 105 2.10 13.56 16.25
C ILE A 105 3.05 13.65 15.05
N GLU A 106 3.75 14.78 14.92
CA GLU A 106 4.64 15.03 13.77
C GLU A 106 6.03 15.52 14.21
N ASN A 107 7.08 15.06 13.52
CA ASN A 107 8.47 15.51 13.71
C ASN A 107 8.96 15.30 15.16
N LYS A 108 8.64 14.13 15.73
CA LYS A 108 8.97 13.80 17.12
C LYS A 108 9.94 12.62 17.27
N GLU A 109 10.82 12.74 18.26
CA GLU A 109 11.52 11.59 18.84
C GLU A 109 10.75 11.11 20.08
N ILE A 110 10.29 9.87 20.04
CA ILE A 110 9.43 9.23 21.02
C ILE A 110 10.20 8.06 21.63
N ARG A 111 10.26 7.99 22.97
CA ARG A 111 11.08 7.01 23.69
C ARG A 111 10.27 6.03 24.55
N GLN A 112 8.96 5.99 24.33
CA GLN A 112 8.02 5.10 25.03
C GLN A 112 6.92 4.67 24.05
N SER A 113 6.34 3.51 24.31
CA SER A 113 5.22 3.00 23.51
C SER A 113 3.98 3.89 23.61
N ILE A 114 3.17 3.87 22.55
CA ILE A 114 1.94 4.65 22.45
C ILE A 114 0.76 3.69 22.31
N ARG A 115 -0.31 3.94 23.07
CA ARG A 115 -1.61 3.29 22.90
C ARG A 115 -2.63 4.28 22.37
N VAL A 116 -3.33 3.93 21.30
CA VAL A 116 -4.32 4.78 20.64
C VAL A 116 -5.70 4.13 20.70
N LEU A 117 -6.69 4.90 21.11
CA LEU A 117 -8.11 4.55 21.10
C LEU A 117 -8.96 5.55 20.30
N GLY A 118 -8.40 6.72 19.99
CA GLY A 118 -9.05 7.75 19.18
C GLY A 118 -9.14 7.37 17.69
N SER A 119 -10.03 8.05 16.99
CA SER A 119 -10.17 7.98 15.53
C SER A 119 -9.23 8.96 14.83
N ASN A 120 -8.85 8.66 13.58
CA ASN A 120 -8.06 9.54 12.71
C ASN A 120 -6.73 9.99 13.32
N PHE A 121 -6.13 9.16 14.17
CA PHE A 121 -4.79 9.40 14.69
C PHE A 121 -3.77 9.37 13.55
N VAL A 122 -2.83 10.32 13.55
CA VAL A 122 -1.74 10.35 12.58
C VAL A 122 -0.41 10.50 13.32
N MET A 123 0.52 9.59 13.04
CA MET A 123 1.92 9.69 13.43
C MET A 123 2.76 9.81 12.17
N LYS A 124 3.49 10.92 12.03
CA LYS A 124 4.23 11.23 10.81
C LYS A 124 5.62 11.77 11.08
N ASN A 125 6.62 11.39 10.27
CA ASN A 125 7.99 11.89 10.41
C ASN A 125 8.54 11.72 11.83
N CYS A 126 8.21 10.61 12.50
CA CYS A 126 8.59 10.38 13.88
C CYS A 126 9.60 9.24 13.99
N ARG A 127 10.48 9.33 14.98
CA ARG A 127 11.33 8.21 15.40
C ARG A 127 10.83 7.67 16.73
N LEU A 128 10.34 6.45 16.75
CA LEU A 128 9.96 5.72 17.96
C LEU A 128 11.07 4.74 18.34
N ILE A 129 11.54 4.84 19.57
CA ILE A 129 12.46 3.87 20.19
C ILE A 129 11.75 3.37 21.44
N TYR A 130 11.38 2.09 21.48
CA TYR A 130 10.56 1.55 22.57
C TYR A 130 11.18 0.28 23.17
N ASN A 131 10.77 -0.05 24.38
CA ASN A 131 11.16 -1.26 25.09
C ASN A 131 9.96 -1.81 25.85
N ASP A 132 8.97 -2.29 25.08
CA ASP A 132 7.70 -2.82 25.56
C ASP A 132 7.22 -3.89 24.56
N TYR A 133 6.10 -4.55 24.85
CA TYR A 133 5.57 -5.60 24.00
C TYR A 133 5.11 -5.09 22.63
N PHE A 134 4.56 -3.88 22.55
CA PHE A 134 4.22 -3.20 21.30
C PHE A 134 4.78 -1.78 21.25
N GLY A 135 5.18 -1.31 20.06
CA GLY A 135 5.60 0.08 19.87
C GLY A 135 4.41 1.03 19.84
N VAL A 136 3.48 0.79 18.92
CA VAL A 136 2.20 1.49 18.81
C VAL A 136 1.07 0.47 18.80
N ASP A 137 0.27 0.48 19.87
CA ASP A 137 -0.96 -0.31 20.01
C ASP A 137 -2.15 0.47 19.44
N LEU A 138 -2.71 -0.02 18.33
CA LEU A 138 -3.85 0.54 17.62
C LEU A 138 -5.10 -0.36 17.67
N GLU A 139 -5.17 -1.40 18.52
CA GLU A 139 -6.33 -2.33 18.54
C GLU A 139 -7.68 -1.64 18.81
N GLY A 140 -7.67 -0.50 19.50
CA GLY A 140 -8.86 0.31 19.75
C GLY A 140 -8.99 1.54 18.85
N ALA A 141 -8.03 1.80 17.97
CA ALA A 141 -8.03 2.96 17.09
C ALA A 141 -8.94 2.73 15.88
N THR A 142 -9.46 3.82 15.29
CA THR A 142 -10.22 3.77 14.04
C THR A 142 -9.55 4.66 12.99
N SER A 143 -9.22 4.06 11.84
CA SER A 143 -8.54 4.74 10.73
C SER A 143 -7.23 5.47 11.11
N PRO A 144 -6.32 4.86 11.90
CA PRO A 144 -5.03 5.48 12.19
C PRO A 144 -4.12 5.47 10.97
N THR A 145 -3.18 6.42 10.92
CA THR A 145 -2.09 6.47 9.93
C THR A 145 -0.74 6.55 10.63
N ILE A 146 0.20 5.68 10.26
CA ILE A 146 1.61 5.78 10.64
C ILE A 146 2.41 5.89 9.35
N GLN A 147 3.09 7.01 9.15
CA GLN A 147 3.73 7.33 7.88
C GLN A 147 5.10 7.96 8.06
N ASP A 148 6.06 7.58 7.20
CA ASP A 148 7.41 8.17 7.18
C ASP A 148 8.06 8.13 8.59
N CYS A 149 7.85 7.03 9.33
CA CYS A 149 8.35 6.86 10.70
C CYS A 149 9.43 5.79 10.77
N THR A 150 10.45 6.02 11.60
CA THR A 150 11.44 5.01 11.98
C THR A 150 11.04 4.40 13.31
N LEU A 151 10.75 3.10 13.34
CA LEU A 151 10.26 2.36 14.51
C LEU A 151 11.26 1.30 14.91
N ILE A 152 11.89 1.48 16.08
CA ILE A 152 13.00 0.67 16.56
C ILE A 152 12.58 -0.03 17.85
N GLY A 153 12.45 -1.34 17.78
CA GLY A 153 12.22 -2.19 18.94
C GLY A 153 13.46 -2.40 19.82
N PRO A 154 13.33 -3.17 20.90
CA PRO A 154 14.41 -3.35 21.89
C PRO A 154 15.57 -4.23 21.41
N GLY A 155 15.47 -4.83 20.23
CA GLY A 155 16.40 -5.83 19.71
C GLY A 155 16.48 -7.05 20.63
N ASN A 156 17.62 -7.74 20.60
CA ASN A 156 17.88 -8.90 21.45
C ASN A 156 17.95 -8.65 22.97
N ARG A 157 17.81 -7.38 23.40
CA ARG A 157 17.90 -6.97 24.81
C ARG A 157 16.55 -6.94 25.52
N GLY A 158 15.45 -7.03 24.78
CA GLY A 158 14.10 -6.98 25.33
C GLY A 158 13.15 -7.90 24.57
N ARG A 159 11.99 -8.14 25.16
CA ARG A 159 10.93 -8.93 24.55
C ARG A 159 9.89 -7.99 23.95
N SER A 160 9.61 -8.14 22.66
CA SER A 160 8.61 -7.36 21.95
C SER A 160 7.95 -8.19 20.87
N SER A 161 6.64 -8.03 20.67
CA SER A 161 5.93 -8.64 19.56
C SER A 161 6.12 -7.84 18.27
N ALA A 162 5.71 -6.56 18.23
CA ALA A 162 5.81 -5.76 17.01
C ALA A 162 5.85 -4.24 17.28
N PRO A 163 6.48 -3.44 16.41
CA PRO A 163 6.40 -1.99 16.47
C PRO A 163 5.01 -1.44 16.17
N ILE A 164 4.20 -2.15 15.37
CA ILE A 164 2.80 -1.78 15.07
C ILE A 164 1.88 -2.98 15.33
N LEU A 165 0.84 -2.76 16.12
CA LEU A 165 -0.29 -3.68 16.31
C LEU A 165 -1.60 -2.98 15.91
N GLY A 166 -2.48 -3.69 15.19
CA GLY A 166 -3.86 -3.26 14.90
C GLY A 166 -4.13 -3.10 13.41
N SER A 167 -5.05 -2.22 13.01
CA SER A 167 -5.33 -1.93 11.60
C SER A 167 -5.23 -0.45 11.29
N GLY A 168 -4.99 -0.11 10.01
CA GLY A 168 -4.81 1.28 9.60
C GLY A 168 -4.06 1.44 8.29
N THR A 169 -3.49 2.64 8.12
CA THR A 169 -2.68 3.00 6.95
C THR A 169 -1.22 3.18 7.36
N PHE A 170 -0.34 2.30 6.90
CA PHE A 170 1.07 2.23 7.27
C PHE A 170 1.93 2.44 6.02
N LEU A 171 2.56 3.61 5.92
CA LEU A 171 3.19 4.08 4.70
C LEU A 171 4.67 4.45 4.89
N ARG A 172 5.57 3.85 4.11
CA ARG A 172 7.00 4.24 4.07
C ARG A 172 7.70 4.28 5.43
N ASN A 173 7.31 3.38 6.33
CA ASN A 173 7.98 3.23 7.60
C ASN A 173 9.23 2.38 7.47
N ASP A 174 10.25 2.69 8.28
CA ASP A 174 11.44 1.89 8.50
C ASP A 174 11.27 1.18 9.85
N ILE A 175 11.25 -0.14 9.86
CA ILE A 175 10.82 -0.96 11.00
C ILE A 175 11.88 -2.02 11.29
N SER A 176 12.41 -2.01 12.52
CA SER A 176 13.47 -2.94 12.92
C SER A 176 13.50 -3.26 14.42
N GLY A 177 14.26 -4.29 14.79
CA GLY A 177 14.61 -4.58 16.19
C GLY A 177 13.48 -5.19 17.02
N ALA A 178 12.52 -5.86 16.39
CA ALA A 178 11.40 -6.51 17.06
C ALA A 178 11.10 -7.89 16.45
N GLU A 179 10.35 -8.74 17.16
CA GLU A 179 10.07 -10.12 16.71
C GLU A 179 9.30 -10.15 15.39
N ASN A 180 8.31 -9.28 15.26
CA ASN A 180 7.52 -9.09 14.05
C ASN A 180 7.59 -7.63 13.59
N GLY A 181 7.36 -7.38 12.31
CA GLY A 181 7.33 -6.01 11.78
C GLY A 181 5.98 -5.33 12.01
N ILE A 182 4.91 -5.87 11.43
CA ILE A 182 3.55 -5.34 11.60
C ILE A 182 2.59 -6.48 11.90
N VAL A 183 1.87 -6.38 13.02
CA VAL A 183 0.80 -7.30 13.37
C VAL A 183 -0.54 -6.66 13.05
N LEU A 184 -1.18 -7.14 11.98
CA LEU A 184 -2.49 -6.70 11.57
C LEU A 184 -3.58 -7.54 12.24
N GLN A 185 -4.53 -6.87 12.88
CA GLN A 185 -5.72 -7.46 13.46
C GLN A 185 -6.92 -6.54 13.24
N ALA A 186 -8.08 -7.15 12.94
CA ALA A 186 -9.39 -6.50 12.87
C ALA A 186 -9.48 -5.27 11.93
N GLY A 187 -10.27 -5.38 10.87
CA GLY A 187 -10.56 -4.24 9.99
C GLY A 187 -9.65 -4.10 8.77
N LYS A 188 -9.88 -3.03 8.02
CA LYS A 188 -9.20 -2.73 6.75
C LYS A 188 -7.78 -2.22 7.00
N SER A 189 -6.83 -2.58 6.14
CA SER A 189 -5.45 -2.09 6.24
C SER A 189 -4.82 -1.77 4.90
N VAL A 190 -3.95 -0.76 4.88
CA VAL A 190 -3.06 -0.44 3.75
C VAL A 190 -1.64 -0.42 4.29
N VAL A 191 -0.82 -1.38 3.88
CA VAL A 191 0.60 -1.49 4.22
C VAL A 191 1.39 -1.29 2.95
N LYS A 192 1.92 -0.08 2.75
CA LYS A 192 2.53 0.28 1.47
C LYS A 192 3.88 0.96 1.60
N GLY A 193 4.86 0.47 0.85
CA GLY A 193 6.17 1.11 0.73
C GLY A 193 7.04 1.03 1.98
N ASN A 194 6.76 0.14 2.93
CA ASN A 194 7.52 0.02 4.18
C ASN A 194 8.78 -0.84 3.96
N TYR A 195 9.80 -0.59 4.78
CA TYR A 195 11.01 -1.39 4.89
C TYR A 195 11.04 -2.07 6.25
N ILE A 196 10.96 -3.40 6.27
CA ILE A 196 10.96 -4.22 7.48
C ILE A 196 12.21 -5.08 7.47
N HIS A 197 13.08 -4.94 8.46
CA HIS A 197 14.37 -5.62 8.49
C HIS A 197 14.87 -5.81 9.92
N ASP A 198 15.94 -6.60 10.07
CA ASP A 198 16.60 -6.85 11.36
C ASP A 198 15.60 -7.22 12.47
N LEU A 199 14.72 -8.20 12.16
CA LEU A 199 13.80 -8.74 13.15
C LEU A 199 14.58 -9.47 14.25
N GLU A 200 14.27 -9.15 15.49
CA GLU A 200 14.99 -9.61 16.68
C GLU A 200 14.05 -9.79 17.87
N SER A 201 14.26 -10.85 18.64
CA SER A 201 13.59 -11.04 19.92
C SER A 201 14.62 -11.30 21.03
N GLY A 202 14.16 -11.18 22.27
CA GLY A 202 14.99 -11.38 23.46
C GLY A 202 15.60 -12.78 23.51
N VAL A 203 16.80 -12.88 24.10
CA VAL A 203 17.52 -14.15 24.25
C VAL A 203 16.64 -15.19 24.97
N GLY A 204 16.49 -16.36 24.35
CA GLY A 204 15.71 -17.49 24.89
C GLY A 204 14.26 -17.53 24.42
N ASP A 205 13.81 -16.58 23.60
CA ASP A 205 12.53 -16.68 22.91
C ASP A 205 12.67 -17.57 21.66
N GLU A 206 11.80 -18.58 21.53
CA GLU A 206 11.64 -19.39 20.32
C GLU A 206 10.80 -18.60 19.30
N GLY A 207 11.16 -17.33 19.09
CA GLY A 207 10.33 -16.39 18.35
C GLY A 207 10.00 -16.92 16.96
N HIS A 208 8.72 -16.94 16.62
CA HIS A 208 8.26 -17.12 15.25
C HIS A 208 8.14 -15.73 14.62
N TYR A 209 9.08 -15.40 13.74
CA TYR A 209 9.23 -14.06 13.21
C TYR A 209 8.43 -13.90 11.91
N ASP A 210 7.48 -12.96 11.90
CA ASP A 210 6.74 -12.55 10.72
C ASP A 210 7.04 -11.09 10.37
N GLY A 211 7.42 -10.81 9.13
CA GLY A 211 7.53 -9.42 8.66
C GLY A 211 6.19 -8.69 8.78
N ILE A 212 5.14 -9.24 8.18
CA ILE A 212 3.75 -8.78 8.34
C ILE A 212 2.87 -9.99 8.64
N SER A 213 2.09 -9.93 9.73
CA SER A 213 1.05 -10.93 9.99
C SER A 213 -0.36 -10.35 9.83
N VAL A 214 -1.24 -11.09 9.18
CA VAL A 214 -2.68 -10.83 9.02
C VAL A 214 -3.38 -11.92 9.83
N GLN A 215 -3.83 -11.61 11.05
CA GLN A 215 -4.20 -12.64 12.03
C GLN A 215 -5.71 -12.98 12.12
N GLY A 216 -6.58 -12.18 11.52
CA GLY A 216 -8.03 -12.45 11.48
C GLY A 216 -8.93 -11.23 11.64
N ALA A 217 -10.21 -11.45 11.34
CA ALA A 217 -11.27 -10.43 11.33
C ALA A 217 -10.98 -9.26 10.36
N GLN A 218 -10.38 -9.57 9.22
CA GLN A 218 -9.89 -8.58 8.26
C GLN A 218 -10.63 -8.68 6.94
N ASN A 219 -10.95 -7.52 6.39
CA ASN A 219 -11.57 -7.38 5.09
C ASN A 219 -10.96 -6.18 4.39
N ASP A 220 -10.48 -6.37 3.15
CA ASP A 220 -9.79 -5.36 2.36
C ASP A 220 -8.42 -4.96 2.95
N VAL A 221 -7.44 -5.84 2.76
CA VAL A 221 -6.05 -5.59 3.14
C VAL A 221 -5.19 -5.46 1.89
N LEU A 222 -4.46 -4.36 1.78
CA LEU A 222 -3.43 -4.14 0.75
C LEU A 222 -2.05 -4.22 1.39
N ILE A 223 -1.20 -5.10 0.89
CA ILE A 223 0.24 -5.18 1.20
C ILE A 223 0.99 -4.99 -0.12
N GLU A 224 1.54 -3.80 -0.33
CA GLU A 224 2.09 -3.42 -1.64
C GLU A 224 3.38 -2.63 -1.58
N ASP A 225 4.26 -2.83 -2.56
CA ASP A 225 5.48 -2.03 -2.73
C ASP A 225 6.41 -2.08 -1.51
N ASN A 226 6.29 -3.05 -0.60
CA ASN A 226 7.14 -3.15 0.60
C ASN A 226 8.45 -3.91 0.31
N THR A 227 9.48 -3.66 1.10
CA THR A 227 10.63 -4.55 1.26
C THR A 227 10.57 -5.21 2.62
N ILE A 228 10.61 -6.54 2.65
CA ILE A 228 10.59 -7.31 3.88
C ILE A 228 11.80 -8.24 3.84
N VAL A 229 12.66 -8.11 4.86
CA VAL A 229 13.82 -8.97 5.09
C VAL A 229 13.46 -9.90 6.25
N GLY A 230 12.68 -10.94 5.95
CA GLY A 230 12.22 -11.91 6.92
C GLY A 230 13.31 -12.87 7.38
N ARG A 231 13.02 -13.56 8.49
CA ARG A 231 13.84 -14.63 9.05
C ARG A 231 12.95 -15.66 9.73
N ASP A 232 13.45 -16.86 9.93
CA ASP A 232 12.79 -17.93 10.69
C ASP A 232 11.46 -18.41 10.08
N THR A 233 10.35 -17.68 10.28
CA THR A 233 9.01 -18.11 9.88
C THR A 233 8.66 -17.54 8.51
N SER A 234 8.37 -16.24 8.39
CA SER A 234 7.85 -15.66 7.15
C SER A 234 8.19 -14.19 6.89
N ASP A 235 8.11 -13.77 5.63
CA ASP A 235 7.99 -12.34 5.30
C ASP A 235 6.53 -11.88 5.51
N ILE A 236 5.56 -12.69 5.06
CA ILE A 236 4.14 -12.42 5.21
C ILE A 236 3.40 -13.69 5.67
N PHE A 237 2.63 -13.59 6.75
CA PHE A 237 1.78 -14.66 7.26
C PHE A 237 0.31 -14.23 7.25
N ILE A 238 -0.53 -14.87 6.42
CA ILE A 238 -1.98 -14.71 6.44
C ILE A 238 -2.60 -15.92 7.16
N LYS A 239 -3.16 -15.72 8.35
CA LYS A 239 -3.75 -16.77 9.21
C LYS A 239 -5.05 -16.31 9.86
N ASN A 240 -6.05 -17.17 9.90
CA ASN A 240 -7.42 -16.90 10.38
C ASN A 240 -7.64 -17.21 11.87
N ASP A 241 -6.61 -17.00 12.70
CA ASP A 241 -6.64 -17.33 14.14
C ASP A 241 -7.63 -16.47 14.95
N PHE A 242 -7.99 -15.29 14.44
CA PHE A 242 -8.85 -14.32 15.12
C PHE A 242 -10.10 -13.93 14.32
N GLY A 243 -10.46 -14.69 13.29
CA GLY A 243 -11.70 -14.52 12.54
C GLY A 243 -11.51 -14.62 11.04
N ASP A 244 -12.58 -14.37 10.29
CA ASP A 244 -12.56 -14.41 8.82
C ASP A 244 -11.56 -13.41 8.24
N ILE A 245 -10.92 -13.82 7.13
CA ILE A 245 -10.06 -12.98 6.30
C ILE A 245 -10.62 -12.99 4.88
N ASN A 246 -10.88 -11.80 4.35
CA ASN A 246 -11.39 -11.65 2.99
C ASN A 246 -10.68 -10.51 2.25
N ASN A 247 -10.50 -10.66 0.94
CA ASN A 247 -10.00 -9.60 0.05
C ASN A 247 -8.63 -9.07 0.49
N VAL A 248 -7.62 -9.94 0.45
CA VAL A 248 -6.21 -9.57 0.70
C VAL A 248 -5.46 -9.52 -0.61
N ARG A 249 -4.75 -8.42 -0.86
CA ARG A 249 -3.91 -8.20 -2.04
C ARG A 249 -2.47 -8.02 -1.60
N VAL A 250 -1.63 -8.99 -1.91
CA VAL A 250 -0.18 -8.93 -1.71
C VAL A 250 0.47 -8.70 -3.07
N ASN A 251 0.79 -7.44 -3.37
CA ASN A 251 1.18 -7.02 -4.71
C ASN A 251 2.55 -6.35 -4.75
N HIS A 252 3.43 -6.73 -5.67
CA HIS A 252 4.66 -6.00 -5.98
C HIS A 252 5.53 -5.69 -4.75
N ASN A 253 5.72 -6.66 -3.85
CA ASN A 253 6.66 -6.56 -2.73
C ASN A 253 7.99 -7.24 -3.08
N LEU A 254 9.07 -6.82 -2.41
CA LEU A 254 10.34 -7.53 -2.33
C LEU A 254 10.38 -8.33 -1.03
N LEU A 255 10.29 -9.65 -1.14
CA LEU A 255 10.30 -10.58 0.00
C LEU A 255 11.63 -11.33 0.00
N VAL A 256 12.49 -11.07 0.97
CA VAL A 256 13.88 -11.56 0.98
C VAL A 256 14.31 -11.96 2.39
N GLY A 257 15.56 -12.42 2.55
CA GLY A 257 16.09 -12.85 3.85
C GLY A 257 16.18 -14.37 3.96
N THR A 258 15.87 -14.91 5.14
CA THR A 258 15.97 -16.35 5.46
C THR A 258 14.74 -16.89 6.21
N PRO A 259 13.51 -16.71 5.70
CA PRO A 259 12.32 -17.33 6.29
C PRO A 259 12.22 -18.82 5.95
N GLY A 260 11.30 -19.53 6.60
CA GLY A 260 10.91 -20.90 6.24
C GLY A 260 10.22 -20.93 4.88
N PHE A 261 9.13 -20.20 4.74
CA PHE A 261 8.56 -19.80 3.45
C PHE A 261 8.40 -18.29 3.41
N ALA A 262 8.59 -17.66 2.26
CA ALA A 262 8.44 -16.21 2.16
C ALA A 262 7.00 -15.76 2.47
N LEU A 263 6.00 -16.50 2.01
CA LEU A 263 4.60 -16.19 2.29
C LEU A 263 3.78 -17.43 2.66
N TYR A 264 2.97 -17.29 3.71
CA TYR A 264 1.97 -18.27 4.14
C TYR A 264 0.56 -17.75 3.90
N VAL A 265 -0.31 -18.64 3.42
CA VAL A 265 -1.77 -18.50 3.50
C VAL A 265 -2.32 -19.74 4.20
N ASP A 266 -2.50 -19.65 5.52
CA ASP A 266 -2.91 -20.77 6.37
C ASP A 266 -4.34 -20.58 6.87
N GLY A 267 -5.28 -21.24 6.20
CA GLY A 267 -6.69 -21.26 6.55
C GLY A 267 -7.06 -22.31 7.60
N ARG A 268 -6.09 -23.02 8.20
CA ARG A 268 -6.37 -24.07 9.20
C ARG A 268 -6.71 -23.51 10.58
N GLY A 269 -6.56 -22.20 10.79
CA GLY A 269 -6.91 -21.53 12.03
C GLY A 269 -8.39 -21.75 12.41
N PRO A 270 -8.71 -21.81 13.71
CA PRO A 270 -9.98 -22.36 14.16
C PRO A 270 -11.16 -21.37 14.11
N LYS A 271 -10.94 -20.09 13.82
CA LYS A 271 -11.92 -19.02 14.08
C LYS A 271 -12.57 -18.40 12.85
N GLY A 272 -12.19 -18.77 11.63
CA GLY A 272 -12.78 -18.22 10.43
C GLY A 272 -12.36 -18.93 9.16
N VAL A 273 -12.60 -18.33 8.00
CA VAL A 273 -12.11 -18.79 6.69
C VAL A 273 -11.27 -17.72 6.01
N ILE A 274 -10.37 -18.14 5.12
CA ILE A 274 -9.59 -17.24 4.26
C ILE A 274 -10.17 -17.30 2.85
N THR A 275 -10.63 -16.16 2.33
CA THR A 275 -11.21 -16.05 0.99
C THR A 275 -10.64 -14.85 0.22
N ASN A 276 -10.67 -14.92 -1.12
CA ASN A 276 -10.30 -13.82 -2.01
C ASN A 276 -8.90 -13.24 -1.72
N VAL A 277 -7.88 -14.11 -1.64
CA VAL A 277 -6.48 -13.71 -1.52
C VAL A 277 -5.83 -13.71 -2.91
N SER A 278 -5.08 -12.66 -3.21
CA SER A 278 -4.25 -12.56 -4.43
C SER A 278 -2.82 -12.22 -4.05
N VAL A 279 -1.88 -12.96 -4.62
CA VAL A 279 -0.43 -12.79 -4.43
C VAL A 279 0.17 -12.56 -5.80
N THR A 280 0.48 -11.31 -6.13
CA THR A 280 0.80 -10.91 -7.49
C THR A 280 2.05 -10.07 -7.62
N ASN A 281 2.82 -10.26 -8.70
CA ASN A 281 3.92 -9.38 -9.10
C ASN A 281 5.05 -9.21 -8.06
N ASN A 282 5.14 -10.10 -7.07
CA ASN A 282 6.16 -10.01 -6.02
C ASN A 282 7.51 -10.54 -6.52
N ARG A 283 8.60 -9.96 -6.02
CA ARG A 283 9.96 -10.49 -6.18
C ARG A 283 10.32 -11.21 -4.90
N VAL A 284 10.44 -12.54 -4.97
CA VAL A 284 10.43 -13.40 -3.78
C VAL A 284 11.68 -14.25 -3.77
N LYS A 285 12.48 -14.14 -2.71
CA LYS A 285 13.56 -15.08 -2.46
C LYS A 285 13.00 -16.36 -1.87
N ARG A 286 13.54 -17.50 -2.30
CA ARG A 286 13.11 -18.79 -1.76
C ARG A 286 13.51 -18.90 -0.28
N GLY A 287 12.55 -19.20 0.60
CA GLY A 287 12.82 -19.60 1.97
C GLY A 287 13.44 -21.01 2.06
N GLY A 288 13.72 -21.45 3.29
CA GLY A 288 14.29 -22.78 3.56
C GLY A 288 13.45 -23.92 2.98
N TYR A 289 12.13 -23.84 3.12
CA TYR A 289 11.19 -24.86 2.68
C TYR A 289 10.58 -24.55 1.30
N GLY A 290 10.43 -23.28 0.93
CA GLY A 290 9.91 -22.88 -0.39
C GLY A 290 9.61 -21.39 -0.53
N PHE A 291 8.96 -21.02 -1.63
CA PHE A 291 8.48 -19.65 -1.83
C PHE A 291 7.20 -19.41 -1.03
N PHE A 292 6.20 -20.29 -1.19
CA PHE A 292 4.88 -20.12 -0.62
C PHE A 292 4.40 -21.40 0.06
N SER A 293 3.67 -21.26 1.17
CA SER A 293 2.88 -22.33 1.80
C SER A 293 1.40 -21.96 1.75
N VAL A 294 0.56 -22.89 1.33
CA VAL A 294 -0.89 -22.69 1.25
C VAL A 294 -1.57 -23.90 1.87
N ASP A 295 -2.41 -23.67 2.87
CA ASP A 295 -3.16 -24.69 3.57
C ASP A 295 -4.61 -24.21 3.75
N ALA A 296 -5.59 -25.07 3.46
CA ALA A 296 -7.02 -24.79 3.68
C ALA A 296 -7.52 -23.41 3.13
N ALA A 297 -6.91 -22.94 2.05
CA ALA A 297 -7.25 -21.69 1.36
C ALA A 297 -6.99 -21.82 -0.15
N ALA A 298 -7.53 -20.91 -0.96
CA ALA A 298 -7.36 -20.91 -2.41
C ALA A 298 -6.93 -19.53 -2.95
N PRO A 299 -5.74 -19.02 -2.58
CA PRO A 299 -5.19 -17.79 -3.14
C PRO A 299 -4.90 -17.93 -4.64
N THR A 300 -4.95 -16.81 -5.35
CA THR A 300 -4.50 -16.71 -6.74
C THR A 300 -3.05 -16.21 -6.78
N PHE A 301 -2.23 -16.79 -7.67
CA PHE A 301 -0.85 -16.37 -7.88
C PHE A 301 -0.62 -16.01 -9.35
N SER A 302 0.01 -14.87 -9.61
CA SER A 302 0.42 -14.47 -10.95
C SER A 302 1.56 -13.45 -10.92
N GLY A 303 2.41 -13.43 -11.95
CA GLY A 303 3.49 -12.43 -12.08
C GLY A 303 4.59 -12.47 -11.02
N ASN A 304 4.56 -13.40 -10.05
CA ASN A 304 5.62 -13.51 -9.04
C ASN A 304 6.89 -14.09 -9.67
N VAL A 305 8.03 -13.51 -9.33
CA VAL A 305 9.35 -13.93 -9.82
C VAL A 305 10.29 -14.20 -8.65
N ASP A 306 11.22 -15.11 -8.86
CA ASP A 306 12.32 -15.39 -7.93
C ASP A 306 13.25 -14.17 -7.87
N ALA A 307 13.49 -13.65 -6.68
CA ALA A 307 14.34 -12.47 -6.47
C ALA A 307 15.80 -12.70 -6.89
N ASP A 308 16.30 -13.94 -6.80
CA ASP A 308 17.70 -14.26 -7.12
C ASP A 308 17.89 -14.52 -8.62
N THR A 309 16.88 -15.07 -9.30
CA THR A 309 17.02 -15.54 -10.70
C THR A 309 16.16 -14.78 -11.71
N GLY A 310 15.19 -13.98 -11.27
CA GLY A 310 14.21 -13.31 -12.11
C GLY A 310 13.21 -14.24 -12.80
N LYS A 311 13.27 -15.56 -12.55
CA LYS A 311 12.40 -16.54 -13.17
C LYS A 311 11.01 -16.53 -12.54
N ALA A 312 9.99 -16.76 -13.35
CA ALA A 312 8.62 -16.90 -12.85
C ALA A 312 8.51 -18.04 -11.83
N ILE A 313 7.85 -17.77 -10.71
CA ILE A 313 7.55 -18.78 -9.68
C ILE A 313 6.27 -19.51 -10.10
N SER A 314 6.39 -20.80 -10.38
CA SER A 314 5.25 -21.66 -10.68
C SER A 314 4.69 -22.24 -9.39
N VAL A 315 3.45 -21.87 -9.04
CA VAL A 315 2.74 -22.46 -7.90
C VAL A 315 1.90 -23.61 -8.43
N ARG A 316 2.17 -24.83 -7.96
CA ARG A 316 1.26 -25.96 -8.20
C ARG A 316 0.10 -25.83 -7.23
N ALA A 317 -1.13 -25.80 -7.74
CA ALA A 317 -2.31 -26.00 -6.89
C ALA A 317 -2.15 -27.36 -6.19
N GLY A 318 -2.16 -27.33 -4.85
CA GLY A 318 -2.21 -28.52 -4.00
C GLY A 318 -3.61 -29.11 -3.97
#